data_AF-A0A8S9XEJ7-F1
#
_entry.id   AF-A0A8S9XEJ7-F1
#
_cell.length_a   1.000
_cell.length_b   1.000
_cell.length_c   1.000
_cell.angle_alpha   90.00
_cell.angle_beta   90.00
_cell.angle_gamma   90.00
#
_symmetry.space_group_name_H-M   'P 1'
#
loop_
_entity.id
_entity.type
_entity.pdbx_description
1 polymer ?
#
loop_
_entity_poly.entity_id
_entity_poly.type
_entity_poly.pdbx_seq_one_letter_code
_entity_poly.pdbx_strand_id
1 'polypeptide(L)'
;DEAAESEVQKVRDRFKKLMESHFRKIAVELEEEDLFLYHRAYTWGVQEYVEALTYFNYVTTGELVGWEEVAENCSFDVSKPKVDGDSTEAEPQQIKLHIPLSDYILGIQDMTGEMMRLCITTLGKGNLQRAQAACNFVKYVFAALHILQSCHNEFYKKLEVAGQSLGKMEYGCYLANIQGLEMKSQ
;
A
#
# COMPACT_ATOMS: atom_id res chain seq x y z
N ASP A 1 13.43 9.77 -17.33
CA ASP A 1 14.44 10.40 -16.47
C ASP A 1 15.19 9.24 -15.83
N GLU A 2 16.38 8.95 -16.35
CA GLU A 2 17.07 7.67 -16.13
C GLU A 2 17.35 7.40 -14.64
N ALA A 3 17.57 8.46 -13.86
CA ALA A 3 17.72 8.37 -12.41
C ALA A 3 16.43 7.92 -11.72
N ALA A 4 15.27 8.41 -12.15
CA ALA A 4 13.98 8.03 -11.58
C ALA A 4 13.63 6.57 -11.88
N GLU A 5 13.91 6.10 -13.10
CA GLU A 5 13.70 4.71 -13.51
C GLU A 5 14.60 3.74 -12.71
N SER A 6 15.86 4.12 -12.46
CA SER A 6 16.77 3.38 -11.58
C SER A 6 16.22 3.27 -10.15
N GLU A 7 15.68 4.35 -9.57
CA GLU A 7 15.11 4.30 -8.22
C GLU A 7 13.85 3.42 -8.15
N VAL A 8 12.98 3.50 -9.16
CA VAL A 8 11.80 2.61 -9.25
C VAL A 8 12.22 1.15 -9.30
N GLN A 9 13.27 0.82 -10.06
CA GLN A 9 13.77 -0.55 -10.12
C GLN A 9 14.33 -1.04 -8.77
N LYS A 10 15.11 -0.20 -8.07
CA LYS A 10 15.62 -0.54 -6.73
C LYS A 10 14.49 -0.85 -5.74
N VAL A 11 13.39 -0.11 -5.80
CA VAL A 11 12.23 -0.37 -4.94
C VAL A 11 11.55 -1.68 -5.30
N ARG A 12 11.38 -1.99 -6.60
CA ARG A 12 10.86 -3.29 -7.05
C ARG A 12 11.71 -4.46 -6.57
N ASP A 13 13.03 -4.34 -6.64
CA ASP A 13 13.95 -5.39 -6.19
C ASP A 13 13.88 -5.59 -4.68
N ARG A 14 13.64 -4.53 -3.90
CA ARG A 14 13.39 -4.64 -2.45
C ARG A 14 12.09 -5.36 -2.15
N PHE A 15 11.02 -5.08 -2.89
CA PHE A 15 9.75 -5.81 -2.75
C PHE A 15 9.94 -7.29 -3.08
N LYS A 16 10.59 -7.64 -4.20
CA LYS A 16 10.90 -9.03 -4.54
C LYS A 16 11.67 -9.74 -3.43
N LYS A 17 12.72 -9.08 -2.90
CA LYS A 17 13.50 -9.62 -1.79
C LYS A 17 12.63 -9.82 -0.54
N LEU A 18 11.75 -8.88 -0.19
CA LEU A 18 10.83 -9.01 0.94
C LEU A 18 9.90 -10.22 0.76
N MET A 19 9.33 -10.37 -0.43
CA MET A 19 8.42 -11.45 -0.78
C MET A 19 9.11 -12.82 -0.69
N GLU A 20 10.27 -12.97 -1.33
CA GLU A 20 11.03 -14.22 -1.34
C GLU A 20 11.61 -14.58 0.03
N SER A 21 11.90 -13.60 0.89
CA SER A 21 12.57 -13.84 2.17
C SER A 21 11.62 -13.97 3.35
N HIS A 22 10.78 -12.97 3.62
CA HIS A 22 9.97 -12.92 4.84
C HIS A 22 8.59 -13.53 4.57
N PHE A 23 7.89 -13.04 3.55
CA PHE A 23 6.51 -13.46 3.29
C PHE A 23 6.44 -14.93 2.87
N ARG A 24 7.39 -15.40 2.04
CA ARG A 24 7.49 -16.83 1.70
C ARG A 24 7.71 -17.71 2.93
N LYS A 25 8.54 -17.29 3.89
CA LYS A 25 8.76 -18.06 5.13
C LYS A 25 7.50 -18.12 5.98
N ILE A 26 6.79 -17.00 6.12
CA ILE A 26 5.51 -16.95 6.83
C ILE A 26 4.47 -17.85 6.14
N ALA A 27 4.39 -17.80 4.81
CA ALA A 27 3.47 -18.63 4.04
C ALA A 27 3.75 -20.13 4.23
N VAL A 28 5.03 -20.54 4.21
CA VAL A 28 5.43 -21.94 4.44
C VAL A 28 5.13 -22.40 5.86
N GLU A 29 5.35 -21.55 6.86
CA GLU A 29 5.07 -21.87 8.26
C GLU A 29 3.55 -22.04 8.53
N LEU A 30 2.71 -21.36 7.76
CA LEU A 30 1.25 -21.33 7.94
C LEU A 30 0.47 -22.25 6.98
N GLU A 31 1.12 -23.08 6.17
CA GLU A 31 0.47 -23.88 5.10
C GLU A 31 -0.66 -24.80 5.63
N GLU A 32 -0.48 -25.36 6.82
CA GLU A 32 -1.42 -26.32 7.44
C GLU A 32 -2.04 -25.82 8.75
N GLU A 33 -1.85 -24.54 9.07
CA GLU A 33 -2.29 -23.92 10.31
C GLU A 33 -3.58 -23.09 10.12
N ASP A 34 -4.29 -22.81 11.21
CA ASP A 34 -5.41 -21.88 11.18
C ASP A 34 -4.91 -20.44 10.90
N LEU A 35 -5.36 -19.89 9.77
CA LEU A 35 -5.00 -18.57 9.27
C LEU A 35 -5.26 -17.43 10.27
N PHE A 36 -6.34 -17.52 11.04
CA PHE A 36 -6.76 -16.46 11.96
C PHE A 36 -6.09 -16.58 13.33
N LEU A 37 -5.65 -17.78 13.71
CA LEU A 37 -4.96 -18.02 14.98
C LEU A 37 -3.65 -17.23 15.05
N TYR A 38 -2.89 -17.20 13.94
CA TYR A 38 -1.59 -16.53 13.86
C TYR A 38 -1.63 -15.15 13.19
N HIS A 39 -2.80 -14.69 12.75
CA HIS A 39 -2.98 -13.40 12.07
C HIS A 39 -2.31 -12.22 12.80
N ARG A 40 -2.49 -12.15 14.12
CA ARG A 40 -1.95 -11.08 14.95
C ARG A 40 -0.42 -11.01 14.96
N ALA A 41 0.27 -12.09 14.59
CA ALA A 41 1.73 -12.14 14.54
C ALA A 41 2.31 -11.40 13.33
N TYR A 42 1.57 -11.34 12.21
CA TYR A 42 2.08 -10.77 10.96
C TYR A 42 1.24 -9.61 10.39
N THR A 43 0.04 -9.35 10.94
CA THR A 43 -0.87 -8.26 10.50
C THR A 43 -0.17 -6.92 10.32
N TRP A 44 0.69 -6.51 11.24
CA TRP A 44 1.42 -5.22 11.16
C TRP A 44 2.35 -5.16 9.95
N GLY A 45 3.09 -6.25 9.68
CA GLY A 45 3.97 -6.32 8.51
C GLY A 45 3.19 -6.34 7.20
N VAL A 46 2.01 -6.93 7.19
CA VAL A 46 1.11 -6.90 6.02
C VAL A 46 0.55 -5.50 5.80
N GLN A 47 0.12 -4.80 6.84
CA GLN A 47 -0.37 -3.42 6.73
C GLN A 47 0.72 -2.48 6.19
N GLU A 48 1.95 -2.56 6.70
CA GLU A 48 3.09 -1.79 6.19
C GLU A 48 3.44 -2.15 4.74
N TYR A 49 3.36 -3.43 4.38
CA TYR A 49 3.56 -3.86 2.99
C TYR A 49 2.50 -3.28 2.05
N VAL A 50 1.22 -3.31 2.45
CA VAL A 50 0.12 -2.73 1.67
C VAL A 50 0.32 -1.22 1.52
N GLU A 51 0.64 -0.51 2.60
CA GLU A 51 0.93 0.92 2.58
C GLU A 51 2.04 1.23 1.56
N ALA A 52 3.16 0.52 1.67
CA ALA A 52 4.31 0.75 0.79
C ALA A 52 3.99 0.42 -0.67
N LEU A 53 3.29 -0.68 -0.93
CA LEU A 53 2.95 -1.13 -2.28
C LEU A 53 1.96 -0.18 -2.96
N THR A 54 0.88 0.19 -2.27
CA THR A 54 -0.14 1.11 -2.78
C THR A 54 0.44 2.50 -3.01
N TYR A 55 1.29 3.00 -2.10
CA TYR A 55 2.02 4.25 -2.28
C TYR A 55 2.95 4.21 -3.50
N PHE A 56 3.74 3.13 -3.61
CA PHE A 56 4.65 2.95 -4.74
C PHE A 56 3.92 2.92 -6.09
N ASN A 57 2.78 2.22 -6.15
CA ASN A 57 1.96 2.17 -7.34
C ASN A 57 1.41 3.56 -7.67
N TYR A 58 0.82 4.27 -6.70
CA TYR A 58 0.36 5.63 -6.92
C TYR A 58 1.45 6.55 -7.47
N VAL A 59 2.67 6.50 -6.92
CA VAL A 59 3.78 7.34 -7.38
C VAL A 59 4.19 7.03 -8.83
N THR A 60 4.00 5.78 -9.27
CA THR A 60 4.42 5.28 -10.58
C THR A 60 3.32 5.42 -11.65
N THR A 61 2.09 5.05 -11.32
CA THR A 61 0.95 4.96 -12.24
C THR A 61 -0.14 6.01 -11.97
N GLY A 62 -0.22 6.52 -10.75
CA GLY A 62 -1.31 7.39 -10.29
C GLY A 62 -2.55 6.64 -9.79
N GLU A 63 -2.50 5.30 -9.71
CA GLU A 63 -3.65 4.44 -9.41
C GLU A 63 -3.47 3.69 -8.08
N LEU A 64 -4.60 3.27 -7.51
CA LEU A 64 -4.62 2.41 -6.31
C LEU A 64 -4.59 0.93 -6.74
N VAL A 65 -3.68 0.14 -6.15
CA VAL A 65 -3.62 -1.31 -6.34
C VAL A 65 -4.82 -1.95 -5.65
N GLY A 66 -5.54 -2.84 -6.33
CA GLY A 66 -6.68 -3.57 -5.76
C GLY A 66 -6.26 -4.70 -4.80
N TRP A 67 -7.16 -5.11 -3.91
CA TRP A 67 -6.87 -6.18 -2.94
C TRP A 67 -6.53 -7.51 -3.62
N GLU A 68 -7.23 -7.85 -4.70
CA GLU A 68 -7.01 -9.08 -5.46
C GLU A 68 -5.58 -9.17 -5.99
N GLU A 69 -5.05 -8.05 -6.50
CA GLU A 69 -3.67 -7.96 -6.99
C GLU A 69 -2.66 -8.10 -5.85
N VAL A 70 -2.93 -7.48 -4.69
CA VAL A 70 -2.08 -7.64 -3.49
C VAL A 70 -2.07 -9.10 -3.03
N ALA A 71 -3.24 -9.74 -2.99
CA ALA A 71 -3.38 -11.14 -2.58
C ALA A 71 -2.69 -12.09 -3.57
N GLU A 72 -2.80 -11.82 -4.89
CA GLU A 72 -2.13 -12.60 -5.92
C GLU A 72 -0.61 -12.51 -5.80
N ASN A 73 -0.07 -11.31 -5.55
CA ASN A 73 1.36 -11.10 -5.30
C ASN A 73 1.90 -11.91 -4.10
N CYS A 74 1.03 -12.33 -3.17
CA CYS A 74 1.37 -13.14 -2.00
C CYS A 74 1.24 -14.66 -2.24
N SER A 75 1.29 -15.09 -3.50
CA SER A 75 1.34 -16.50 -3.91
C SER A 75 2.77 -16.93 -4.21
N PHE A 76 3.19 -18.07 -3.68
CA PHE A 76 4.55 -18.58 -3.78
C PHE A 76 4.55 -20.01 -4.31
N ASP A 77 5.41 -20.27 -5.30
CA ASP A 77 5.64 -21.63 -5.76
C ASP A 77 6.61 -22.34 -4.81
N VAL A 78 6.20 -23.51 -4.32
CA VAL A 78 7.03 -24.33 -3.45
C VAL A 78 7.26 -25.69 -4.09
N SER A 79 8.53 -25.96 -4.41
CA SER A 79 9.00 -27.30 -4.76
C SER A 79 9.24 -28.05 -3.44
N LYS A 80 8.33 -28.95 -3.04
CA LYS A 80 8.59 -29.82 -1.88
C LYS A 80 9.75 -30.78 -2.22
N PRO A 81 10.78 -30.92 -1.35
CA PRO A 81 11.82 -31.91 -1.57
C PRO A 81 11.22 -33.32 -1.49
N LYS A 82 11.64 -34.20 -2.41
CA LYS A 82 11.17 -35.58 -2.50
C LYS A 82 11.41 -36.31 -1.17
N VAL A 83 10.36 -36.83 -0.56
CA VAL A 83 10.49 -37.92 0.41
C VAL A 83 10.65 -39.19 -0.42
N ASP A 84 11.74 -39.92 -0.20
CA ASP A 84 12.16 -41.09 -0.98
C ASP A 84 11.00 -42.11 -1.14
N GLY A 85 10.55 -42.32 -2.39
CA GLY A 85 9.80 -43.54 -2.73
C GLY A 85 8.66 -43.47 -3.73
N ASP A 86 8.15 -42.31 -4.17
CA ASP A 86 7.02 -42.28 -5.11
C ASP A 86 7.37 -41.68 -6.48
N SER A 87 7.11 -42.46 -7.52
CA SER A 87 7.42 -42.17 -8.93
C SER A 87 6.26 -41.43 -9.60
N THR A 88 5.85 -40.31 -9.00
CA THR A 88 4.83 -39.42 -9.55
C THR A 88 5.45 -38.03 -9.67
N GLU A 89 5.28 -37.39 -10.83
CA GLU A 89 5.85 -36.08 -11.14
C GLU A 89 5.53 -35.07 -10.03
N ALA A 90 6.52 -34.27 -9.59
CA ALA A 90 6.33 -33.31 -8.51
C ALA A 90 5.36 -32.20 -8.97
N GLU A 91 4.09 -32.29 -8.55
CA GLU A 91 3.14 -31.24 -8.85
C GLU A 91 3.56 -29.94 -8.15
N PRO A 92 3.57 -28.80 -8.86
CA PRO A 92 3.89 -27.51 -8.27
C PRO A 92 2.80 -27.15 -7.26
N GLN A 93 3.12 -27.22 -5.96
CA GLN A 93 2.22 -26.76 -4.92
C GLN A 93 2.40 -25.25 -4.71
N GLN A 94 1.33 -24.50 -4.97
CA GLN A 94 1.29 -23.07 -4.71
C GLN A 94 0.82 -22.81 -3.27
N ILE A 95 1.65 -22.15 -2.48
CA ILE A 95 1.32 -21.72 -1.12
C ILE A 95 0.97 -20.24 -1.16
N LYS A 96 -0.11 -19.83 -0.48
CA LYS A 96 -0.55 -18.42 -0.42
C LYS A 96 -0.51 -17.92 1.00
N LEU A 97 0.08 -16.74 1.21
CA LEU A 97 -0.10 -16.02 2.46
C LEU A 97 -1.46 -15.33 2.44
N HIS A 98 -2.31 -15.62 3.43
CA HIS A 98 -3.61 -14.97 3.54
C HIS A 98 -3.45 -13.49 3.89
N ILE A 99 -4.03 -12.61 3.08
CA ILE A 99 -4.09 -11.17 3.31
C ILE A 99 -5.54 -10.78 3.58
N PRO A 100 -5.95 -10.61 4.85
CA PRO A 100 -7.30 -10.19 5.18
C PRO A 100 -7.62 -8.82 4.58
N LEU A 101 -8.87 -8.65 4.13
CA LEU A 101 -9.33 -7.36 3.60
C LEU A 101 -9.20 -6.24 4.65
N SER A 102 -9.29 -6.57 5.95
CA SER A 102 -9.09 -5.61 7.04
C SER A 102 -7.68 -5.02 7.05
N ASP A 103 -6.65 -5.83 6.84
CA ASP A 103 -5.25 -5.36 6.82
C ASP A 103 -5.00 -4.50 5.58
N TYR A 104 -5.61 -4.87 4.46
CA TYR A 104 -5.55 -4.05 3.25
C TYR A 104 -6.18 -2.67 3.45
N ILE A 105 -7.37 -2.60 4.07
CA ILE A 105 -8.03 -1.32 4.39
C ILE A 105 -7.18 -0.48 5.35
N LEU A 106 -6.63 -1.09 6.40
CA LEU A 106 -5.78 -0.40 7.37
C LEU A 106 -4.50 0.14 6.73
N GLY A 107 -3.86 -0.64 5.85
CA GLY A 107 -2.71 -0.19 5.07
C GLY A 107 -3.02 0.99 4.14
N ILE A 108 -4.20 1.00 3.50
CA ILE A 108 -4.65 2.16 2.71
C ILE A 108 -4.87 3.39 3.60
N GLN A 109 -5.45 3.21 4.78
CA GLN A 109 -5.65 4.31 5.72
C GLN A 109 -4.32 4.95 6.12
N ASP A 110 -3.29 4.15 6.39
CA ASP A 110 -1.95 4.65 6.71
C ASP A 110 -1.25 5.31 5.51
N MET A 111 -1.46 4.77 4.30
CA MET A 111 -0.98 5.36 3.04
C MET A 111 -1.45 6.80 2.83
N THR A 112 -2.64 7.19 3.35
CA THR A 112 -3.09 8.59 3.28
C THR A 112 -2.14 9.57 3.97
N GLY A 113 -1.44 9.12 5.02
CA GLY A 113 -0.42 9.90 5.73
C GLY A 113 0.83 10.13 4.88
N GLU A 114 1.31 9.10 4.17
CA GLU A 114 2.44 9.24 3.23
C GLU A 114 2.07 10.10 2.03
N MET A 115 0.84 9.98 1.54
CA MET A 115 0.30 10.84 0.48
C MET A 115 0.26 12.31 0.89
N MET A 116 -0.11 12.60 2.15
CA MET A 116 -0.02 13.96 2.68
C MET A 116 1.43 14.45 2.67
N ARG A 117 2.40 13.65 3.13
CA ARG A 117 3.83 14.02 3.11
C ARG A 117 4.31 14.30 1.68
N LEU A 118 3.92 13.45 0.72
CA LEU A 118 4.19 13.65 -0.70
C LEU A 118 3.60 14.99 -1.18
N CYS A 119 2.35 15.28 -0.87
CA CYS A 119 1.67 16.51 -1.26
C CYS A 119 2.39 17.75 -0.72
N ILE A 120 2.65 17.82 0.59
CA ILE A 120 3.32 18.97 1.21
C ILE A 120 4.75 19.14 0.68
N THR A 121 5.50 18.04 0.50
CA THR A 121 6.84 18.09 -0.08
C THR A 121 6.81 18.60 -1.53
N THR A 122 5.80 18.20 -2.29
CA THR A 122 5.62 18.61 -3.69
C THR A 122 5.21 20.07 -3.79
N LEU A 123 4.35 20.56 -2.88
CA LEU A 123 4.04 22.00 -2.74
C LEU A 123 5.30 22.80 -2.41
N GLY A 124 6.13 22.33 -1.47
CA GLY A 124 7.40 22.97 -1.10
C GLY A 124 8.39 23.06 -2.27
N LYS A 125 8.30 22.15 -3.25
CA LYS A 125 9.07 22.18 -4.51
C LYS A 125 8.42 23.05 -5.59
N GLY A 126 7.30 23.71 -5.32
CA GLY A 126 6.58 24.58 -6.26
C GLY A 126 5.72 23.84 -7.30
N ASN A 127 5.52 22.52 -7.17
CA ASN A 127 4.72 21.76 -8.13
C ASN A 127 3.26 21.62 -7.66
N LEU A 128 2.47 22.68 -7.89
CA LEU A 128 1.06 22.71 -7.48
C LEU A 128 0.22 21.61 -8.14
N GLN A 129 0.46 21.32 -9.42
CA GLN A 129 -0.34 20.35 -10.18
C GLN A 129 -0.22 18.94 -9.58
N ARG A 130 1.00 18.47 -9.29
CA ARG A 130 1.23 17.15 -8.69
C ARG A 130 0.71 17.08 -7.25
N ALA A 131 0.81 18.17 -6.49
CA ALA A 131 0.23 18.23 -5.14
C ALA A 131 -1.31 18.16 -5.17
N GLN A 132 -1.95 18.86 -6.10
CA GLN A 132 -3.39 18.79 -6.30
C GLN A 132 -3.84 17.40 -6.75
N ALA A 133 -3.06 16.73 -7.61
CA ALA A 133 -3.33 15.35 -8.01
C ALA A 133 -3.29 14.39 -6.80
N ALA A 134 -2.29 14.54 -5.92
CA ALA A 134 -2.20 13.77 -4.68
C ALA A 134 -3.38 14.07 -3.73
N CYS A 135 -3.74 15.34 -3.57
CA CYS A 135 -4.88 15.75 -2.77
C CYS A 135 -6.20 15.16 -3.30
N ASN A 136 -6.44 15.24 -4.61
CA ASN A 136 -7.63 14.68 -5.25
C ASN A 136 -7.69 13.17 -5.09
N PHE A 137 -6.57 12.46 -5.27
CA PHE A 137 -6.50 11.03 -5.02
C PHE A 137 -6.91 10.67 -3.58
N VAL A 138 -6.36 11.36 -2.58
CA VAL A 138 -6.72 11.13 -1.17
C VAL A 138 -8.18 11.47 -0.89
N LYS A 139 -8.79 12.46 -1.58
CA LYS A 139 -10.23 12.73 -1.48
C LYS A 139 -11.07 11.52 -1.90
N TYR A 140 -10.74 10.91 -3.04
CA TYR A 140 -11.44 9.73 -3.53
C TYR A 140 -11.30 8.54 -2.57
N VAL A 141 -10.06 8.28 -2.11
CA VAL A 141 -9.78 7.22 -1.14
C VAL A 141 -10.53 7.47 0.18
N PHE A 142 -10.47 8.68 0.72
CA PHE A 142 -11.15 9.05 1.97
C PHE A 142 -12.68 8.90 1.86
N ALA A 143 -13.28 9.34 0.75
CA ALA A 143 -14.70 9.16 0.51
C ALA A 143 -15.12 7.68 0.47
N ALA A 144 -14.31 6.83 -0.17
CA ALA A 144 -14.54 5.38 -0.20
C ALA A 144 -14.41 4.74 1.19
N LEU A 145 -13.37 5.11 1.95
CA LEU A 145 -13.14 4.61 3.32
C LEU A 145 -14.24 5.05 4.30
N HIS A 146 -14.84 6.22 4.08
CA HIS A 146 -15.90 6.74 4.94
C HIS A 146 -17.14 5.83 4.98
N ILE A 147 -17.39 5.06 3.90
CA ILE A 147 -18.47 4.06 3.84
C ILE A 147 -18.25 2.94 4.88
N LEU A 148 -16.99 2.64 5.22
CA LEU A 148 -16.59 1.53 6.08
C LEU A 148 -16.46 1.91 7.56
N GLN A 149 -16.76 3.17 7.92
CA GLN A 149 -16.50 3.72 9.26
C GLN A 149 -17.18 2.96 10.41
N SER A 150 -18.33 2.32 10.14
CA SER A 150 -19.12 1.60 11.15
C SER A 150 -18.76 0.12 11.27
N CYS A 151 -17.87 -0.39 10.42
CA CYS A 151 -17.55 -1.82 10.35
C CYS A 151 -16.55 -2.26 11.44
N HIS A 152 -15.66 -1.37 11.88
CA HIS A 152 -14.61 -1.71 12.84
C HIS A 152 -14.11 -0.46 13.59
N ASN A 153 -13.92 -0.57 14.91
CA ASN A 153 -13.46 0.56 15.75
C ASN A 153 -12.10 1.11 15.32
N GLU A 154 -11.22 0.26 14.82
CA GLU A 154 -9.91 0.69 14.31
C GLU A 154 -10.03 1.50 13.03
N PHE A 155 -10.97 1.11 12.14
CA PHE A 155 -11.22 1.86 10.90
C PHE A 155 -11.70 3.27 11.22
N TYR A 156 -12.58 3.42 12.22
CA TYR A 156 -13.06 4.73 12.66
C TYR A 156 -11.90 5.63 13.12
N LYS A 157 -11.02 5.13 14.00
CA LYS A 157 -9.89 5.92 14.54
C LYS A 157 -8.91 6.34 13.45
N LYS A 158 -8.57 5.40 12.55
CA LYS A 158 -7.65 5.66 11.43
C LYS A 158 -8.27 6.60 10.40
N LEU A 159 -9.58 6.54 10.19
CA LEU A 159 -10.30 7.48 9.33
C LEU A 159 -10.26 8.92 9.86
N GLU A 160 -10.31 9.13 11.17
CA GLU A 160 -10.14 10.47 11.76
C GLU A 160 -8.76 11.06 11.40
N VAL A 161 -7.71 10.25 11.50
CA VAL A 161 -6.33 10.66 11.12
C VAL A 161 -6.21 10.93 9.62
N ALA A 162 -6.86 10.11 8.78
CA ALA A 162 -6.93 10.34 7.34
C ALA A 162 -7.64 11.67 7.01
N GLY A 163 -8.71 12.01 7.74
CA GLY A 163 -9.42 13.29 7.60
C GLY A 163 -8.55 14.50 7.97
N GLN A 164 -7.79 14.40 9.06
CA GLN A 164 -6.81 15.42 9.45
C GLN A 164 -5.70 15.58 8.39
N SER A 165 -5.24 14.47 7.81
CA SER A 165 -4.22 14.45 6.75
C SER A 165 -4.75 15.13 5.48
N LEU A 166 -5.98 14.79 5.07
CA LEU A 166 -6.65 15.43 3.95
C LEU A 166 -6.83 16.94 4.15
N GLY A 167 -7.27 17.36 5.35
CA GLY A 167 -7.43 18.78 5.65
C GLY A 167 -6.14 19.59 5.50
N LYS A 168 -4.99 19.01 5.89
CA LYS A 168 -3.67 19.63 5.67
C LYS A 168 -3.33 19.77 4.18
N MET A 169 -3.63 18.74 3.39
CA MET A 169 -3.38 18.76 1.93
C MET A 169 -4.25 19.81 1.24
N GLU A 170 -5.53 19.86 1.57
CA GLU A 170 -6.48 20.83 1.00
C GLU A 170 -6.07 22.26 1.34
N TYR A 171 -5.75 22.52 2.60
CA TYR A 171 -5.29 23.83 3.05
C TYR A 171 -4.00 24.25 2.34
N GLY A 172 -3.03 23.34 2.21
CA GLY A 172 -1.79 23.60 1.48
C GLY A 172 -2.02 23.93 0.00
N CYS A 173 -2.87 23.16 -0.68
CA CYS A 173 -3.21 23.42 -2.09
C CYS A 173 -3.97 24.73 -2.27
N TYR A 174 -4.89 25.05 -1.34
CA TYR A 174 -5.66 26.29 -1.34
C TYR A 174 -4.75 27.52 -1.22
N LEU A 175 -3.86 27.53 -0.22
CA LEU A 175 -2.92 28.63 -0.01
C LEU A 175 -2.01 28.84 -1.22
N ALA A 176 -1.42 27.77 -1.75
CA ALA A 176 -0.54 27.84 -2.90
C ALA A 176 -1.26 28.36 -4.16
N ASN A 177 -2.55 28.03 -4.32
CA ASN A 177 -3.34 28.53 -5.43
C ASN A 177 -3.61 30.04 -5.31
N ILE A 178 -3.96 30.55 -4.13
CA ILE A 178 -4.18 31.98 -3.91
C ILE A 178 -2.89 32.77 -4.16
N GLN A 179 -1.78 32.34 -3.58
CA GLN A 179 -0.48 32.99 -3.80
C GLN A 179 -0.08 33.00 -5.27
N GLY A 180 -0.36 31.91 -6.00
CA GLY A 180 -0.14 31.84 -7.43
C GLY A 180 -1.03 32.78 -8.26
N LEU A 181 -2.22 33.11 -7.79
CA LEU A 181 -3.12 34.09 -8.43
C LEU A 181 -2.67 35.52 -8.16
N GLU A 182 -2.24 35.83 -6.94
CA GLU A 182 -1.71 37.15 -6.57
C GLU A 182 -0.49 37.52 -7.43
N MET A 183 0.45 36.60 -7.63
CA MET A 183 1.64 36.83 -8.46
C MET A 183 1.33 37.01 -9.96
N LYS A 184 0.21 36.48 -10.46
CA LYS A 184 -0.21 36.67 -11.86
C LYS A 184 -0.95 37.97 -12.12
N SER A 185 -1.50 38.60 -11.07
CA SER A 185 -2.26 39.84 -11.18
C SER A 185 -1.38 41.10 -11.09
N GLN A 186 -0.11 40.96 -10.74
CA GLN A 186 0.90 42.02 -10.69
C GLN A 186 1.65 42.12 -12.02
#